data_AF-A0A7V9JTZ5-F1
#
_entry.id   AF-A0A7V9JTZ5-F1
#
_cell.length_a   1.000
_cell.length_b   1.000
_cell.length_c   1.000
_cell.angle_alpha   90.00
_cell.angle_beta   90.00
_cell.angle_gamma   90.00
#
_symmetry.space_group_name_H-M   'P 1'
#
loop_
_entity.id
_entity.type
_entity.pdbx_description
1 polymer ?
#
loop_
_entity_poly.entity_id
_entity_poly.type
_entity_poly.pdbx_seq_one_letter_code
_entity_poly.pdbx_strand_id
1 'polypeptide(L)'
;MAHPHFSDVALSVLTAADRWRLVSTLVPTEIQPIERRARAVSHAHPHQEVLLPLVGRGVYGHGEHAYPCDAGVVFFFDRFEPHDNGYAPEVRHATHLWISIVEDRAFARTLEVVDGRMLPGGLNRALRPEDLGLDLQRAIADARRVAVASPGLARARLM
;
A
#
# COMPACT_ATOMS: atom_id res chain seq x y z
N MET A 1 9.62 -17.88 17.66
CA MET A 1 8.63 -18.65 16.86
C MET A 1 8.52 -17.96 15.52
N ALA A 2 8.60 -18.70 14.41
CA ALA A 2 8.42 -18.12 13.08
C ALA A 2 6.95 -17.73 12.86
N HIS A 3 6.69 -16.58 12.23
CA HIS A 3 5.33 -16.17 11.89
C HIS A 3 4.83 -16.97 10.67
N PRO A 4 3.57 -17.45 10.65
CA PRO A 4 3.09 -18.37 9.61
C PRO A 4 2.98 -17.74 8.21
N HIS A 5 2.93 -16.42 8.10
CA HIS A 5 2.69 -15.72 6.82
C HIS A 5 3.76 -14.71 6.43
N PHE A 6 4.67 -14.34 7.34
CA PHE A 6 5.60 -13.24 7.10
C PHE A 6 7.00 -13.66 7.54
N SER A 7 8.00 -13.36 6.72
CA SER A 7 9.40 -13.47 7.09
C SER A 7 9.77 -12.41 8.13
N ASP A 8 10.90 -12.59 8.82
CA ASP A 8 11.39 -11.61 9.78
C ASP A 8 11.64 -10.24 9.11
N VAL A 9 12.08 -10.23 7.85
CA VAL A 9 12.24 -9.00 7.06
C VAL A 9 10.89 -8.30 6.86
N ALA A 10 9.86 -9.04 6.42
CA ALA A 10 8.53 -8.49 6.23
C ALA A 10 7.94 -7.95 7.54
N LEU A 11 8.09 -8.69 8.64
CA LEU A 11 7.66 -8.24 9.98
C LEU A 11 8.36 -6.96 10.39
N SER A 12 9.68 -6.84 10.15
CA SER A 12 10.44 -5.63 10.50
C SER A 12 9.92 -4.37 9.79
N VAL A 13 9.36 -4.51 8.58
CA VAL A 13 8.71 -3.42 7.86
C VAL A 13 7.34 -3.13 8.46
N LEU A 14 6.53 -4.18 8.66
CA LEU A 14 5.14 -4.05 9.17
C LEU A 14 5.08 -3.47 10.58
N THR A 15 6.06 -3.73 11.44
CA THR A 15 6.08 -3.25 12.83
C THR A 15 6.83 -1.92 13.00
N ALA A 16 7.42 -1.38 11.95
CA ALA A 16 8.15 -0.11 11.98
C ALA A 16 7.34 1.01 11.30
N ALA A 17 6.10 1.21 11.74
CA ALA A 17 5.18 2.18 11.16
C ALA A 17 5.77 3.59 11.16
N ASP A 18 6.52 3.96 12.20
CA ASP A 18 7.26 5.23 12.31
C ASP A 18 8.22 5.50 11.14
N ARG A 19 8.68 4.45 10.46
CA ARG A 19 9.59 4.51 9.30
C ARG A 19 8.87 4.48 7.96
N TRP A 20 7.54 4.34 7.94
CA TRP A 20 6.80 4.33 6.70
C TRP A 20 6.85 5.70 6.01
N ARG A 21 6.84 5.67 4.68
CA ARG A 21 6.77 6.86 3.82
C ARG A 21 5.58 6.71 2.89
N LEU A 22 4.67 7.68 2.93
CA LEU A 22 3.38 7.59 2.26
C LEU A 22 3.44 8.12 0.81
N VAL A 23 2.74 7.41 -0.08
CA VAL A 23 2.36 7.88 -1.42
C VAL A 23 0.83 7.87 -1.48
N SER A 24 0.22 9.04 -1.59
CA SER A 24 -1.24 9.19 -1.58
C SER A 24 -1.67 10.56 -2.12
N THR A 25 -2.92 10.70 -2.57
CA THR A 25 -3.53 12.04 -2.69
C THR A 25 -4.20 12.50 -1.40
N LEU A 26 -4.42 11.58 -0.44
CA LEU A 26 -5.15 11.85 0.79
C LEU A 26 -4.39 12.76 1.74
N VAL A 27 -3.09 12.53 1.81
CA VAL A 27 -2.11 13.25 2.63
C VAL A 27 -0.92 13.57 1.72
N PRO A 28 -0.13 14.61 2.02
CA PRO A 28 1.04 14.93 1.20
C PRO A 28 1.95 13.70 1.05
N THR A 29 2.23 13.35 -0.20
CA THR A 29 3.21 12.32 -0.53
C THR A 29 4.59 12.71 0.01
N GLU A 30 5.26 11.76 0.65
CA GLU A 30 6.54 11.97 1.35
C GLU A 30 7.74 11.54 0.51
N ILE A 31 7.49 11.03 -0.70
CA ILE A 31 8.50 10.52 -1.62
C ILE A 31 8.38 11.24 -2.95
N GLN A 32 9.52 11.67 -3.50
CA GLN A 32 9.51 12.29 -4.82
C GLN A 32 9.21 11.23 -5.91
N PRO A 33 8.42 11.59 -6.93
CA PRO A 33 8.24 10.73 -8.09
C PRO A 33 9.56 10.57 -8.84
N ILE A 34 9.71 9.48 -9.56
CA ILE A 34 10.85 9.26 -10.44
C ILE A 34 10.53 9.72 -11.86
N GLU A 35 11.56 10.02 -12.66
CA GLU A 35 11.44 10.39 -14.08
C GLU A 35 11.10 9.17 -14.96
N ARG A 36 9.92 8.61 -14.73
CA ARG A 36 9.31 7.54 -15.51
C ARG A 36 7.81 7.78 -15.53
N ARG A 37 7.18 7.61 -16.69
CA ARG A 37 5.71 7.62 -16.75
C ARG A 37 5.15 6.39 -16.04
N ALA A 38 4.04 6.58 -15.34
CA ALA A 38 3.17 5.46 -14.96
C ALA A 38 2.86 4.62 -16.21
N ARG A 39 2.60 3.32 -16.03
CA ARG A 39 2.34 2.44 -17.18
C ARG A 39 1.06 2.90 -17.88
N ALA A 40 1.00 2.69 -19.20
CA ALA A 40 -0.17 3.04 -19.99
C ALA A 40 -1.46 2.28 -19.59
N VAL A 41 -1.31 1.16 -18.86
CA VAL A 41 -2.42 0.38 -18.34
C VAL A 41 -2.64 0.76 -16.87
N SER A 42 -3.57 1.68 -16.65
CA SER A 42 -4.03 2.05 -15.32
C SER A 42 -5.33 1.32 -14.96
N HIS A 43 -5.54 1.09 -13.67
CA HIS A 43 -6.78 0.58 -13.10
C HIS A 43 -7.23 1.48 -11.96
N ALA A 44 -8.53 1.46 -11.67
CA ALA A 44 -9.14 2.23 -10.60
C ALA A 44 -10.33 1.45 -10.06
N HIS A 45 -10.52 1.47 -8.75
CA HIS A 45 -11.53 0.66 -8.07
C HIS A 45 -12.50 1.51 -7.25
N PRO A 46 -13.78 1.10 -7.08
CA PRO A 46 -14.74 1.84 -6.25
C PRO A 46 -14.46 1.72 -4.74
N HIS A 47 -13.40 1.02 -4.36
CA HIS A 47 -12.97 0.79 -2.99
C HIS A 47 -11.54 1.29 -2.80
N GLN A 48 -11.12 1.43 -1.55
CA GLN A 48 -9.77 1.90 -1.20
C GLN A 48 -8.80 0.73 -1.19
N GLU A 49 -7.54 1.00 -1.51
CA GLU A 49 -6.51 -0.02 -1.49
C GLU A 49 -5.23 0.50 -0.84
N VAL A 50 -4.51 -0.41 -0.18
CA VAL A 50 -3.19 -0.15 0.38
C VAL A 50 -2.21 -1.17 -0.19
N LEU A 51 -1.10 -0.68 -0.74
CA LEU A 51 0.03 -1.50 -1.19
C LEU A 51 1.24 -1.20 -0.31
N LEU A 52 1.77 -2.24 0.34
CA LEU A 52 3.01 -2.19 1.12
C LEU A 52 4.02 -3.16 0.51
N PRO A 53 5.09 -2.67 -0.13
CA PRO A 53 6.23 -3.50 -0.48
C PRO A 53 6.93 -3.94 0.80
N LEU A 54 7.14 -5.25 0.95
CA LEU A 54 7.76 -5.86 2.13
C LEU A 54 9.20 -6.29 1.85
N VAL A 55 9.44 -6.81 0.64
CA VAL A 55 10.74 -7.28 0.17
C VAL A 55 10.91 -6.89 -1.30
N GLY A 56 12.14 -6.64 -1.71
CA GLY A 56 12.46 -6.28 -3.08
C GLY A 56 12.49 -4.77 -3.31
N ARG A 57 12.71 -4.40 -4.57
CA ARG A 57 12.72 -3.02 -5.05
C ARG A 57 12.03 -2.94 -6.39
N GLY A 58 11.42 -1.80 -6.66
CA GLY A 58 10.69 -1.62 -7.90
C GLY A 58 10.16 -0.22 -8.09
N VAL A 59 9.22 -0.12 -9.01
CA VAL A 59 8.52 1.11 -9.34
C VAL A 59 7.04 0.79 -9.45
N TYR A 60 6.20 1.70 -8.96
CA TYR A 60 4.75 1.58 -9.10
C TYR A 60 4.13 2.94 -9.46
N GLY A 61 3.18 2.92 -10.39
CA GLY A 61 2.40 4.07 -10.79
C GLY A 61 1.28 4.40 -9.81
N HIS A 62 1.17 5.69 -9.47
CA HIS A 62 0.06 6.29 -8.73
C HIS A 62 -0.27 7.63 -9.37
N GLY A 63 -1.49 7.78 -9.87
CA GLY A 63 -1.88 8.92 -10.69
C GLY A 63 -1.11 8.96 -12.02
N GLU A 64 -0.57 10.12 -12.35
CA GLU A 64 0.26 10.34 -13.55
C GLU A 64 1.75 10.07 -13.31
N HIS A 65 2.12 9.73 -12.08
CA HIS A 65 3.50 9.62 -11.63
C HIS A 65 3.88 8.17 -11.31
N ALA A 66 5.18 7.90 -11.38
CA ALA A 66 5.77 6.66 -10.89
C ALA A 66 6.58 6.95 -9.63
N TYR A 67 6.51 6.06 -8.65
CA TYR A 67 7.22 6.19 -7.38
C TYR A 67 8.07 4.94 -7.09
N PRO A 68 9.15 5.08 -6.29
CA PRO A 68 9.88 3.93 -5.77
C PRO A 68 8.91 3.02 -4.99
N CYS A 69 8.95 1.73 -5.28
CA CYS A 69 8.10 0.70 -4.67
C CYS A 69 8.99 -0.24 -3.86
N ASP A 70 9.53 0.29 -2.76
CA ASP A 70 10.53 -0.35 -1.92
C ASP A 70 9.98 -0.58 -0.50
N ALA A 71 10.65 -1.46 0.26
CA ALA A 71 10.30 -1.72 1.65
C ALA A 71 10.16 -0.43 2.49
N GLY A 72 9.03 -0.30 3.18
CA GLY A 72 8.69 0.87 3.99
C GLY A 72 8.06 2.04 3.23
N VAL A 73 7.85 1.91 1.92
CA VAL A 73 6.92 2.78 1.19
C VAL A 73 5.50 2.23 1.35
N VAL A 74 4.52 3.10 1.54
CA VAL A 74 3.11 2.69 1.61
C VAL A 74 2.30 3.51 0.63
N PHE A 75 1.71 2.84 -0.34
CA PHE A 75 0.78 3.46 -1.27
C PHE A 75 -0.64 3.34 -0.71
N PHE A 76 -1.33 4.46 -0.61
CA PHE A 76 -2.76 4.51 -0.31
C PHE A 76 -3.50 5.04 -1.53
N PHE A 77 -4.30 4.15 -2.14
CA PHE A 77 -5.15 4.45 -3.28
C PHE A 77 -6.57 4.74 -2.77
N ASP A 78 -7.03 5.96 -2.96
CA ASP A 78 -8.43 6.28 -2.70
C ASP A 78 -9.37 5.70 -3.77
N ARG A 79 -10.68 5.75 -3.49
CA ARG A 79 -11.71 5.31 -4.43
C ARG A 79 -11.51 6.02 -5.77
N PHE A 80 -11.50 5.23 -6.83
CA PHE A 80 -11.34 5.64 -8.21
C PHE A 80 -9.99 6.31 -8.53
N GLU A 81 -8.98 6.20 -7.66
CA GLU A 81 -7.64 6.67 -7.99
C GLU A 81 -6.96 5.73 -8.99
N PRO A 82 -6.49 6.25 -10.13
CA PRO A 82 -5.75 5.45 -11.09
C PRO A 82 -4.39 5.06 -10.54
N HIS A 83 -4.04 3.79 -10.71
CA HIS A 83 -2.73 3.23 -10.39
C HIS A 83 -2.36 2.14 -11.38
N ASP A 84 -1.09 1.72 -11.39
CA ASP A 84 -0.61 0.72 -12.34
C ASP A 84 -1.39 -0.60 -12.22
N ASN A 85 -1.69 -1.23 -13.36
CA ASN A 85 -2.16 -2.61 -13.40
C ASN A 85 -0.98 -3.57 -13.63
N GLY A 86 -0.43 -4.09 -12.52
CA GLY A 86 0.71 -5.01 -12.53
C GLY A 86 2.07 -4.31 -12.66
N TYR A 87 3.14 -5.10 -12.73
CA TYR A 87 4.50 -4.60 -12.53
C TYR A 87 5.29 -4.47 -13.82
N ALA A 88 6.29 -3.60 -13.79
CA ALA A 88 7.24 -3.49 -14.88
C ALA A 88 8.17 -4.74 -14.92
N PRO A 89 8.63 -5.18 -16.12
CA PRO A 89 9.49 -6.35 -16.25
C PRO A 89 10.82 -6.24 -15.49
N GLU A 90 11.27 -5.02 -15.19
CA GLU A 90 12.52 -4.79 -14.43
C GLU A 90 12.40 -5.17 -12.95
N VAL A 91 11.18 -5.35 -12.43
CA VAL A 91 10.95 -5.82 -11.06
C VAL A 91 11.26 -7.31 -11.00
N ARG A 92 12.49 -7.63 -10.58
CA ARG A 92 13.04 -9.01 -10.58
C ARG A 92 12.38 -9.92 -9.56
N HIS A 93 12.34 -9.49 -8.31
CA HIS A 93 11.76 -10.24 -7.20
C HIS A 93 11.26 -9.25 -6.14
N ALA A 94 9.98 -9.32 -5.80
CA ALA A 94 9.40 -8.50 -4.73
C ALA A 94 8.24 -9.23 -4.03
N THR A 95 8.05 -8.96 -2.74
CA THR A 95 6.91 -9.46 -1.96
C THR A 95 6.12 -8.27 -1.46
N HIS A 96 4.85 -8.17 -1.84
CA HIS A 96 3.99 -7.05 -1.49
C HIS A 96 2.77 -7.51 -0.70
N LEU A 97 2.34 -6.72 0.28
CA LEU A 97 1.03 -6.86 0.93
C LEU A 97 0.04 -5.90 0.27
N TRP A 98 -1.06 -6.45 -0.22
CA TRP A 98 -2.17 -5.71 -0.80
C TRP A 98 -3.39 -5.82 0.11
N ILE A 99 -3.97 -4.69 0.49
CA ILE A 99 -5.15 -4.63 1.35
C ILE A 99 -6.23 -3.86 0.60
N SER A 100 -7.32 -4.53 0.21
CA SER A 100 -8.51 -3.86 -0.34
C SER A 100 -9.50 -3.60 0.79
N ILE A 101 -10.00 -2.37 0.93
CA ILE A 101 -10.91 -1.94 1.99
C ILE A 101 -12.28 -1.65 1.38
N VAL A 102 -13.25 -2.52 1.68
CA VAL A 102 -14.63 -2.45 1.18
C VAL A 102 -15.55 -2.28 2.38
N GLU A 103 -16.14 -1.08 2.49
CA GLU A 103 -16.98 -0.73 3.64
C GLU A 103 -16.22 -0.95 4.98
N ASP A 104 -16.77 -1.75 5.89
CA ASP A 104 -16.18 -2.06 7.19
C ASP A 104 -15.19 -3.25 7.15
N ARG A 105 -14.91 -3.81 5.97
CA ARG A 105 -14.07 -5.00 5.81
C ARG A 105 -12.79 -4.68 5.08
N ALA A 106 -11.78 -5.49 5.35
CA ALA A 106 -10.55 -5.51 4.57
C ALA A 106 -10.28 -6.91 4.01
N PHE A 107 -9.59 -6.96 2.89
CA PHE A 107 -9.08 -8.19 2.30
C PHE A 107 -7.59 -8.05 2.09
N ALA A 108 -6.82 -8.80 2.87
CA ALA A 108 -5.37 -8.79 2.85
C ALA A 108 -4.83 -9.99 2.07
N ARG A 109 -3.98 -9.73 1.09
CA ARG A 109 -3.26 -10.75 0.34
C ARG A 109 -1.79 -10.38 0.19
N THR A 110 -0.92 -11.36 0.26
CA THR A 110 0.47 -11.19 -0.21
C THR A 110 0.57 -11.58 -1.67
N LEU A 111 1.39 -10.85 -2.42
CA LEU A 111 1.72 -11.11 -3.81
C LEU A 111 3.23 -11.25 -3.93
N GLU A 112 3.68 -12.22 -4.72
CA GLU A 112 5.06 -12.29 -5.19
C GLU A 112 5.12 -11.71 -6.59
N VAL A 113 6.17 -10.94 -6.88
CA VAL A 113 6.44 -10.36 -8.19
C VAL A 113 7.74 -10.94 -8.70
N VAL A 114 7.68 -11.67 -9.82
CA VAL A 114 8.87 -12.27 -10.45
C VAL A 114 8.95 -11.84 -11.90
N ASP A 115 10.01 -11.12 -12.27
CA ASP A 115 10.21 -10.51 -13.59
C ASP A 115 8.95 -9.79 -14.12
N GLY A 116 8.37 -8.93 -13.26
CA GLY A 116 7.15 -8.16 -13.54
C GLY A 116 5.83 -8.94 -13.50
N ARG A 117 5.85 -10.26 -13.25
CA ARG A 117 4.64 -11.10 -13.18
C ARG A 117 4.16 -11.24 -11.74
N MET A 118 2.86 -11.05 -11.54
CA MET A 118 2.21 -11.27 -10.24
C MET A 118 1.92 -12.76 -10.04
N LEU A 119 2.38 -13.30 -8.93
CA LEU A 119 2.10 -14.64 -8.46
C LEU A 119 1.41 -14.56 -7.09
N PRO A 120 0.51 -15.51 -6.76
CA PRO A 120 -0.06 -15.59 -5.42
C PRO A 120 1.02 -15.79 -4.35
N GLY A 121 0.94 -15.06 -3.24
CA GLY A 121 1.77 -15.28 -2.06
C GLY A 121 1.11 -16.20 -1.02
N GLY A 122 1.65 -16.22 0.20
CA GLY A 122 1.23 -17.12 1.29
C GLY A 122 0.05 -16.66 2.14
N LEU A 123 -0.32 -15.37 2.11
CA LEU A 123 -1.49 -14.81 2.79
C LEU A 123 -2.60 -14.49 1.80
N ASN A 124 -3.82 -14.90 2.14
CA ASN A 124 -5.04 -14.51 1.44
C ASN A 124 -6.24 -14.59 2.39
N ARG A 125 -6.63 -13.47 3.01
CA ARG A 125 -7.57 -13.47 4.14
C ARG A 125 -8.50 -12.25 4.13
N ALA A 126 -9.78 -12.52 4.36
CA ALA A 126 -10.74 -11.49 4.76
C ALA A 126 -10.54 -11.14 6.25
N LEU A 127 -10.46 -9.85 6.54
CA LEU A 127 -10.30 -9.27 7.86
C LEU A 127 -11.59 -8.52 8.21
N ARG A 128 -12.16 -8.85 9.35
CA ARG A 128 -13.33 -8.18 9.91
C ARG A 128 -12.89 -7.06 10.86
N PRO A 129 -13.78 -6.11 11.22
CA PRO A 129 -13.47 -5.10 12.24
C PRO A 129 -12.88 -5.68 13.52
N GLU A 130 -13.35 -6.85 13.97
CA GLU A 130 -12.87 -7.48 15.19
C GLU A 130 -11.43 -8.03 15.06
N ASP A 131 -11.04 -8.46 13.85
CA ASP A 131 -9.66 -8.88 13.57
C ASP A 131 -8.69 -7.68 13.59
N LEU A 132 -9.18 -6.49 13.25
CA LEU A 132 -8.39 -5.27 13.12
C LEU A 132 -8.32 -4.47 14.43
N GLY A 133 -9.28 -4.67 15.32
CA GLY A 133 -9.38 -3.90 16.57
C GLY A 133 -9.68 -2.41 16.35
N LEU A 134 -10.10 -2.01 15.15
CA LEU A 134 -10.39 -0.63 14.79
C LEU A 134 -11.47 -0.53 13.71
N ASP A 135 -12.21 0.57 13.74
CA ASP A 135 -13.16 0.95 12.69
C ASP A 135 -12.40 1.63 11.53
N LEU A 136 -12.21 0.90 10.43
CA LEU A 136 -11.45 1.38 9.28
C LEU A 136 -12.05 2.63 8.65
N GLN A 137 -13.38 2.70 8.52
CA GLN A 137 -14.03 3.84 7.88
C GLN A 137 -13.87 5.09 8.73
N ARG A 138 -14.00 4.95 10.06
CA ARG A 138 -13.75 6.04 10.99
C ARG A 138 -12.29 6.47 10.97
N ALA A 139 -11.33 5.54 10.99
CA ALA A 139 -9.91 5.85 10.94
C ALA A 139 -9.53 6.64 9.67
N ILE A 140 -10.05 6.22 8.51
CA ILE A 140 -9.82 6.91 7.24
C ILE A 140 -10.50 8.29 7.22
N ALA A 141 -11.73 8.39 7.73
CA ALA A 141 -12.44 9.68 7.82
C ALA A 141 -11.72 10.66 8.77
N ASP A 142 -11.16 10.15 9.87
CA ASP A 142 -10.36 10.95 10.80
C ASP A 142 -9.05 11.40 10.15
N ALA A 143 -8.34 10.51 9.45
CA ALA A 143 -7.15 10.85 8.69
C ALA A 143 -7.42 11.94 7.66
N ARG A 144 -8.51 11.85 6.89
CA ARG A 144 -8.97 12.90 5.96
C ARG A 144 -9.14 14.24 6.62
N ARG A 145 -9.90 14.25 7.72
CA ARG A 145 -10.22 15.47 8.45
C ARG A 145 -8.95 16.17 8.92
N VAL A 146 -8.00 15.40 9.46
CA VAL A 146 -6.72 15.92 9.92
C VAL A 146 -5.85 16.36 8.75
N ALA A 147 -5.83 15.62 7.64
CA ALA A 147 -5.07 16.00 6.44
C ALA A 147 -5.48 17.36 5.89
N VAL A 148 -6.79 17.64 5.86
CA VAL A 148 -7.33 18.93 5.44
C VAL A 148 -6.96 20.04 6.43
N ALA A 149 -7.04 19.78 7.74
CA ALA A 149 -6.82 20.81 8.76
C ALA A 149 -5.34 21.09 9.06
N SER A 150 -4.49 20.07 8.95
CA SER A 150 -3.08 20.10 9.35
C SER A 150 -2.33 18.94 8.70
N PRO A 151 -1.84 19.11 7.45
CA PRO A 151 -1.23 18.02 6.69
C PRO A 151 -0.08 17.30 7.41
N GLY A 152 0.69 18.03 8.25
CA GLY A 152 1.77 17.45 9.06
C GLY A 152 1.32 16.56 10.25
N LEU A 153 0.07 16.71 10.73
CA LEU A 153 -0.47 15.90 11.85
C LEU A 153 -1.21 14.64 11.39
N ALA A 154 -1.59 14.56 10.12
CA ALA A 154 -2.37 13.45 9.58
C ALA A 154 -1.62 12.11 9.62
N ARG A 155 -0.29 12.16 9.49
CA ARG A 155 0.61 11.00 9.60
C ARG A 155 0.42 10.22 10.91
N ALA A 156 0.34 10.93 12.04
CA ALA A 156 0.27 10.30 13.36
C ALA A 156 -1.04 9.57 13.66
N ARG A 157 -2.05 9.70 12.78
CA ARG A 157 -3.35 9.01 12.92
C ARG A 157 -3.51 7.79 12.01
N LEU A 158 -2.62 7.65 11.03
CA LEU A 158 -2.55 6.50 10.13
C LEU A 158 -1.60 5.40 10.66
N MET A 159 -0.87 5.68 11.74
CA MET A 159 0.04 4.78 12.45
C MET A 159 -0.53 4.43 13.83
#